data_AF-A0A2V9UFB7-F1
#
_entry.id   AF-A0A2V9UFB7-F1
#
_cell.length_a   1.000
_cell.length_b   1.000
_cell.length_c   1.000
_cell.angle_alpha   90.00
_cell.angle_beta   90.00
_cell.angle_gamma   90.00
#
_symmetry.space_group_name_H-M   'P 1'
#
loop_
_entity.id
_entity.type
_entity.pdbx_description
1 polymer ?
#
loop_
_entity_poly.entity_id
_entity_poly.type
_entity_poly.pdbx_seq_one_letter_code
_entity_poly.pdbx_strand_id
1 'polypeptide(L)'
;MIKRIATAVVLIPIVLLLVLRAPVFLVAIVTGAVALVTVHEFLKLTEAYGVQPLRKPTYGFVALFFLLLVINVGQEKPLLSTDFFGIAAAFAAAIATFVFLTIAMRRESLATGYPGAAASAFGFAYVALPLAMLVQLRQQWAGAFLILYLLLVVWAGDIFAYFVGRSVGRHLMAPRISPKKTWEGAAASMIASLMIGGGILYYSASVSTALLGWGLIARRDGMFGLERPALLPLLAL
;
A
#
# COMPACT_ATOMS: atom_id res chain seq x y z
N MET A 1 -1.76 -28.06 3.61
CA MET A 1 -0.68 -27.21 4.17
C MET A 1 0.42 -26.93 3.14
N ILE A 2 0.96 -27.94 2.46
CA ILE A 2 2.05 -27.80 1.46
C ILE A 2 1.77 -26.72 0.40
N LYS A 3 0.57 -26.70 -0.21
CA LYS A 3 0.19 -25.68 -1.21
C LYS A 3 0.28 -24.23 -0.71
N ARG A 4 -0.03 -23.98 0.58
CA ARG A 4 0.02 -22.63 1.19
C ARG A 4 1.46 -22.19 1.49
N ILE A 5 2.30 -23.14 1.89
CA ILE A 5 3.73 -22.90 2.16
C ILE A 5 4.44 -22.62 0.83
N ALA A 6 4.17 -23.43 -0.20
CA ALA A 6 4.76 -23.25 -1.53
C ALA A 6 4.44 -21.86 -2.11
N THR A 7 3.18 -21.40 -2.01
CA THR A 7 2.81 -20.05 -2.47
C THR A 7 3.53 -18.96 -1.68
N ALA A 8 3.69 -19.09 -0.37
CA ALA A 8 4.37 -18.08 0.45
C ALA A 8 5.87 -18.02 0.13
N VAL A 9 6.52 -19.19 0.01
CA VAL A 9 7.95 -19.30 -0.31
C VAL A 9 8.26 -18.70 -1.69
N VAL A 10 7.35 -18.79 -2.65
CA VAL A 10 7.53 -18.18 -3.98
C VAL A 10 7.19 -16.70 -3.97
N LEU A 11 6.09 -16.30 -3.32
CA LEU A 11 5.59 -14.93 -3.39
C LEU A 11 6.45 -13.94 -2.59
N ILE A 12 6.97 -14.35 -1.42
CA ILE A 12 7.77 -13.45 -0.57
C ILE A 12 9.03 -12.95 -1.31
N PRO A 13 9.89 -13.81 -1.90
CA PRO A 13 11.04 -13.35 -2.68
C PRO A 13 10.65 -12.47 -3.87
N ILE A 14 9.56 -12.80 -4.57
CA ILE A 14 9.09 -11.99 -5.70
C ILE A 14 8.71 -10.58 -5.25
N VAL A 15 7.94 -10.47 -4.15
CA VAL A 15 7.56 -9.17 -3.59
C VAL A 15 8.78 -8.40 -3.11
N LEU A 16 9.72 -9.06 -2.44
CA LEU A 16 10.96 -8.41 -1.99
C LEU A 16 11.81 -7.93 -3.17
N LEU A 17 11.96 -8.72 -4.23
CA LEU A 17 12.69 -8.29 -5.45
C LEU A 17 11.99 -7.13 -6.16
N LEU A 18 10.65 -7.18 -6.24
CA LEU A 18 9.84 -6.09 -6.80
C LEU A 18 10.03 -4.80 -6.00
N VAL A 19 10.00 -4.87 -4.66
CA VAL A 19 10.11 -3.67 -3.82
C VAL A 19 11.52 -3.13 -3.77
N LEU A 20 12.51 -4.00 -3.61
CA LEU A 20 13.90 -3.60 -3.37
C LEU A 20 14.58 -3.14 -4.65
N ARG A 21 14.43 -3.92 -5.74
CA ARG A 21 15.27 -3.76 -6.93
C ARG A 21 14.56 -3.21 -8.15
N ALA A 22 13.26 -3.48 -8.31
CA ALA A 22 12.56 -3.13 -9.53
C ALA A 22 12.49 -1.61 -9.74
N PRO A 23 12.49 -1.15 -10.99
CA PRO A 23 12.26 0.26 -11.28
C PRO A 23 10.84 0.66 -10.85
N VAL A 24 10.68 1.90 -10.42
CA VAL A 24 9.43 2.36 -9.81
C VAL A 24 8.23 2.23 -10.74
N PHE A 25 8.40 2.41 -12.07
CA PHE A 25 7.30 2.23 -13.02
C PHE A 25 6.75 0.80 -13.00
N LEU A 26 7.63 -0.21 -12.79
CA LEU A 26 7.20 -1.60 -12.70
C LEU A 26 6.46 -1.85 -11.38
N VAL A 27 6.91 -1.25 -10.28
CA VAL A 27 6.19 -1.26 -9.00
C VAL A 27 4.80 -0.64 -9.17
N ALA A 28 4.69 0.47 -9.91
CA ALA A 28 3.43 1.13 -10.21
C ALA A 28 2.47 0.25 -11.03
N ILE A 29 2.97 -0.41 -12.08
CA ILE A 29 2.18 -1.33 -12.91
C ILE A 29 1.67 -2.51 -12.09
N VAL A 30 2.55 -3.18 -11.34
CA VAL A 30 2.16 -4.35 -10.53
C VAL A 30 1.19 -3.94 -9.43
N THR A 31 1.44 -2.80 -8.77
CA THR A 31 0.53 -2.28 -7.74
C THR A 31 -0.84 -1.90 -8.32
N GLY A 32 -0.87 -1.34 -9.53
CA GLY A 32 -2.12 -1.07 -10.26
C GLY A 32 -2.90 -2.34 -10.61
N ALA A 33 -2.20 -3.39 -11.04
CA ALA A 33 -2.82 -4.69 -11.27
C ALA A 33 -3.40 -5.29 -9.98
N VAL A 34 -2.65 -5.22 -8.87
CA VAL A 34 -3.13 -5.63 -7.53
C VAL A 34 -4.33 -4.78 -7.10
N ALA A 35 -4.32 -3.48 -7.36
CA ALA A 35 -5.44 -2.60 -7.05
C ALA A 35 -6.70 -2.99 -7.82
N LEU A 36 -6.60 -3.31 -9.11
CA LEU A 36 -7.74 -3.76 -9.92
C LEU A 36 -8.33 -5.08 -9.40
N VAL A 37 -7.47 -6.05 -9.03
CA VAL A 37 -7.91 -7.32 -8.43
C VAL A 37 -8.58 -7.08 -7.08
N THR A 38 -7.99 -6.22 -6.24
CA THR A 38 -8.54 -5.92 -4.90
C THR A 38 -9.87 -5.16 -5.00
N VAL A 39 -9.98 -4.23 -5.95
CA VAL A 39 -11.24 -3.53 -6.26
C VAL A 39 -12.28 -4.53 -6.77
N HIS A 40 -11.90 -5.49 -7.60
CA HIS A 40 -12.83 -6.53 -8.07
C HIS A 40 -13.47 -7.30 -6.91
N GLU A 41 -12.65 -7.79 -5.98
CA GLU A 41 -13.13 -8.50 -4.79
C GLU A 41 -13.98 -7.59 -3.89
N PHE A 42 -13.56 -6.34 -3.71
CA PHE A 42 -14.33 -5.36 -2.94
C PHE A 42 -15.72 -5.10 -3.56
N LEU A 43 -15.82 -4.87 -4.87
CA LEU A 43 -17.10 -4.62 -5.53
C LEU A 43 -18.01 -5.86 -5.47
N LYS A 44 -17.44 -7.05 -5.65
CA LYS A 44 -18.17 -8.32 -5.49
C LYS A 44 -18.71 -8.51 -4.07
N LEU A 45 -17.95 -8.09 -3.05
CA LEU A 45 -18.44 -8.08 -1.67
C LEU A 45 -19.63 -7.13 -1.52
N THR A 46 -19.58 -5.92 -2.08
CA THR A 46 -20.71 -4.99 -2.00
C THR A 46 -21.97 -5.51 -2.71
N GLU A 47 -21.80 -6.24 -3.80
CA GLU A 47 -22.89 -6.93 -4.50
C GLU A 47 -23.54 -8.02 -3.65
N ALA A 48 -22.75 -8.76 -2.88
CA ALA A 48 -23.28 -9.76 -1.94
C ALA A 48 -24.13 -9.13 -0.84
N TYR A 49 -23.95 -7.84 -0.54
CA TYR A 49 -24.78 -7.06 0.38
C TYR A 49 -25.95 -6.33 -0.30
N GLY A 50 -26.25 -6.65 -1.57
CA GLY A 50 -27.38 -6.08 -2.30
C GLY A 50 -27.13 -4.70 -2.91
N VAL A 51 -25.89 -4.19 -2.87
CA VAL A 51 -25.51 -2.94 -3.53
C VAL A 51 -25.18 -3.22 -5.00
N GLN A 52 -25.60 -2.35 -5.92
CA GLN A 52 -25.26 -2.48 -7.34
C GLN A 52 -24.16 -1.48 -7.73
N PRO A 53 -22.86 -1.77 -7.51
CA PRO A 53 -21.78 -0.84 -7.80
C PRO A 53 -21.59 -0.56 -9.30
N LEU A 54 -20.86 0.52 -9.61
CA LEU A 54 -20.53 0.94 -10.97
C LEU A 54 -19.25 0.25 -11.47
N ARG A 55 -19.29 -1.09 -11.62
CA ARG A 55 -18.12 -1.92 -11.98
C ARG A 55 -17.23 -1.34 -13.09
N LYS A 56 -17.79 -1.15 -14.29
CA LYS A 56 -17.01 -0.71 -15.47
C LYS A 56 -16.41 0.69 -15.26
N PRO A 57 -17.17 1.71 -14.82
CA PRO A 57 -16.59 2.99 -14.43
C PRO A 57 -15.48 2.89 -13.38
N THR A 58 -15.65 2.07 -12.34
CA THR A 58 -14.64 1.93 -11.28
C THR A 58 -13.34 1.34 -11.83
N TYR A 59 -13.39 0.28 -12.63
CA TYR A 59 -12.19 -0.29 -13.24
C TYR A 59 -11.51 0.72 -14.17
N GLY A 60 -12.28 1.41 -15.02
CA GLY A 60 -11.75 2.43 -15.91
C GLY A 60 -11.06 3.56 -15.16
N PHE A 61 -11.67 4.03 -14.06
CA PHE A 61 -11.11 5.10 -13.23
C PHE A 61 -9.83 4.66 -12.51
N VAL A 62 -9.82 3.47 -11.89
CA VAL A 62 -8.63 2.92 -11.23
C VAL A 62 -7.50 2.68 -12.23
N ALA A 63 -7.80 2.09 -13.39
CA ALA A 63 -6.81 1.85 -14.43
C ALA A 63 -6.23 3.16 -14.98
N LEU A 64 -7.08 4.16 -15.24
CA LEU A 64 -6.62 5.49 -15.69
C LEU A 64 -5.75 6.16 -14.64
N PHE A 65 -6.14 6.12 -13.37
CA PHE A 65 -5.37 6.70 -12.27
C PHE A 65 -3.97 6.07 -12.16
N PHE A 66 -3.88 4.73 -12.19
CA PHE A 66 -2.59 4.04 -12.19
C PHE A 66 -1.79 4.24 -13.48
N LEU A 67 -2.45 4.36 -14.64
CA LEU A 67 -1.78 4.69 -15.90
C LEU A 67 -1.13 6.07 -15.83
N LEU A 68 -1.86 7.09 -15.35
CA LEU A 68 -1.32 8.43 -15.13
C LEU A 68 -0.17 8.39 -14.13
N LEU A 69 -0.29 7.59 -13.07
CA LEU A 69 0.78 7.42 -12.10
C LEU A 69 2.03 6.80 -12.75
N VAL A 70 1.89 5.73 -13.55
CA VAL A 70 3.00 5.08 -14.27
C VAL A 70 3.70 6.06 -15.21
N ILE A 71 2.95 6.91 -15.94
CA ILE A 71 3.52 7.89 -16.87
C ILE A 71 4.32 8.98 -16.13
N ASN A 72 3.88 9.36 -14.93
CA ASN A 72 4.55 10.38 -14.13
C ASN A 72 5.71 9.83 -13.28
N VAL A 73 5.72 8.53 -13.00
CA VAL A 73 6.78 7.86 -12.25
C VAL A 73 8.03 7.71 -13.12
N GLY A 74 9.18 8.16 -12.63
CA GLY A 74 10.48 7.96 -13.28
C GLY A 74 11.04 9.19 -14.02
N GLN A 75 10.32 10.31 -14.03
CA GLN A 75 10.96 11.61 -14.23
C GLN A 75 11.83 11.83 -12.98
N GLU A 76 13.16 11.85 -13.10
CA GLU A 76 14.13 12.03 -11.99
C GLU A 76 14.00 13.37 -11.24
N LYS A 77 12.89 14.07 -11.41
CA LYS A 77 12.48 15.23 -10.66
C LYS A 77 11.63 14.75 -9.48
N PRO A 78 12.13 14.77 -8.22
CA PRO A 78 11.32 14.54 -7.02
C PRO A 78 10.23 15.63 -6.77
N LEU A 79 9.83 16.36 -7.82
CA LEU A 79 9.04 17.60 -7.82
C LEU A 79 7.57 17.42 -8.19
N LEU A 80 7.05 16.20 -8.27
CA LEU A 80 5.74 16.03 -7.62
C LEU A 80 6.06 15.97 -6.13
N SER A 81 6.25 17.15 -5.53
CA SER A 81 6.37 17.28 -4.09
C SER A 81 5.26 16.44 -3.48
N THR A 82 5.52 15.77 -2.36
CA THR A 82 4.50 14.97 -1.67
C THR A 82 3.17 15.73 -1.56
N ASP A 83 3.22 17.05 -1.48
CA ASP A 83 2.10 17.98 -1.55
C ASP A 83 1.32 17.91 -2.87
N PHE A 84 1.97 18.01 -4.04
CA PHE A 84 1.27 17.89 -5.32
C PHE A 84 0.62 16.53 -5.48
N PHE A 85 1.32 15.44 -5.10
CA PHE A 85 0.72 14.12 -5.15
C PHE A 85 -0.49 14.01 -4.21
N GLY A 86 -0.39 14.57 -3.00
CA GLY A 86 -1.50 14.64 -2.05
C GLY A 86 -2.70 15.42 -2.60
N ILE A 87 -2.46 16.59 -3.20
CA ILE A 87 -3.48 17.41 -3.85
C ILE A 87 -4.11 16.65 -5.04
N ALA A 88 -3.29 16.04 -5.90
CA ALA A 88 -3.76 15.27 -7.04
C ALA A 88 -4.57 14.04 -6.62
N ALA A 89 -4.15 13.34 -5.56
CA ALA A 89 -4.88 12.21 -4.99
C ALA A 89 -6.21 12.64 -4.36
N ALA A 90 -6.23 13.74 -3.60
CA ALA A 90 -7.44 14.31 -3.03
C ALA A 90 -8.41 14.79 -4.13
N PHE A 91 -7.88 15.44 -5.16
CA PHE A 91 -8.64 15.86 -6.33
C PHE A 91 -9.19 14.66 -7.11
N ALA A 92 -8.39 13.61 -7.30
CA ALA A 92 -8.85 12.36 -7.92
C ALA A 92 -9.97 11.71 -7.10
N ALA A 93 -9.92 11.74 -5.76
CA ALA A 93 -10.98 11.24 -4.88
C ALA A 93 -12.27 12.06 -5.01
N ALA A 94 -12.15 13.38 -5.05
CA ALA A 94 -13.27 14.29 -5.25
C ALA A 94 -13.92 14.09 -6.64
N ILE A 95 -13.10 14.03 -7.70
CA ILE A 95 -13.56 13.72 -9.06
C ILE A 95 -14.20 12.34 -9.12
N ALA A 96 -13.61 11.31 -8.51
CA ALA A 96 -14.17 9.96 -8.50
C ALA A 96 -15.59 9.99 -7.93
N THR A 97 -15.78 10.68 -6.81
CA THR A 97 -17.09 10.84 -6.16
C THR A 97 -18.08 11.54 -7.08
N PHE A 98 -17.67 12.67 -7.68
CA PHE A 98 -18.50 13.41 -8.63
C PHE A 98 -18.88 12.58 -9.88
N VAL A 99 -17.90 11.90 -10.49
CA VAL A 99 -18.10 11.05 -11.67
C VAL A 99 -19.02 9.88 -11.35
N PHE A 100 -18.83 9.20 -10.21
CA PHE A 100 -19.69 8.09 -9.85
C PHE A 100 -21.11 8.53 -9.50
N LEU A 101 -21.28 9.67 -8.82
CA LEU A 101 -22.61 10.23 -8.58
C LEU A 101 -23.31 10.63 -9.88
N THR A 102 -22.62 11.32 -10.79
CA THR A 102 -23.21 11.75 -12.07
C THR A 102 -23.60 10.56 -12.95
N ILE A 103 -22.80 9.49 -12.97
CA ILE A 103 -23.17 8.23 -13.64
C ILE A 103 -24.36 7.57 -12.94
N ALA A 104 -24.37 7.54 -11.61
CA ALA A 104 -25.47 6.94 -10.84
C ALA A 104 -26.80 7.68 -11.01
N MET A 105 -26.78 9.00 -11.21
CA MET A 105 -27.98 9.80 -11.50
C MET A 105 -28.64 9.43 -12.83
N ARG A 106 -27.95 8.70 -13.72
CA ARG A 106 -28.54 8.17 -14.97
C ARG A 106 -29.33 6.88 -14.76
N ARG A 107 -29.32 6.30 -13.55
CA ARG A 107 -30.12 5.10 -13.25
C ARG A 107 -31.57 5.48 -12.97
N GLU A 108 -32.49 4.59 -13.35
CA GLU A 108 -33.92 4.76 -13.13
C GLU A 108 -34.28 4.86 -11.63
N SER A 109 -33.54 4.16 -10.76
CA SER A 109 -33.78 4.15 -9.32
C SER A 109 -32.59 4.72 -8.54
N LEU A 110 -32.80 5.89 -7.93
CA LEU A 110 -31.82 6.53 -7.04
C LEU A 110 -31.51 5.70 -5.79
N ALA A 111 -32.47 4.89 -5.33
CA ALA A 111 -32.28 3.98 -4.21
C ALA A 111 -31.18 2.93 -4.47
N THR A 112 -30.93 2.60 -5.74
CA THR A 112 -29.82 1.72 -6.15
C THR A 112 -28.60 2.49 -6.63
N GLY A 113 -28.81 3.69 -7.20
CA GLY A 113 -27.74 4.54 -7.73
C GLY A 113 -26.83 5.10 -6.65
N TYR A 114 -27.38 5.69 -5.59
CA TYR A 114 -26.58 6.32 -4.55
C TYR A 114 -25.68 5.33 -3.81
N PRO A 115 -26.16 4.17 -3.31
CA PRO A 115 -25.29 3.16 -2.71
C PRO A 115 -24.25 2.61 -3.69
N GLY A 116 -24.60 2.46 -4.98
CA GLY A 116 -23.67 2.01 -6.01
C GLY A 116 -22.53 2.99 -6.26
N ALA A 117 -22.83 4.30 -6.32
CA ALA A 117 -21.82 5.35 -6.41
C ALA A 117 -20.94 5.42 -5.16
N ALA A 118 -21.54 5.34 -3.97
CA ALA A 118 -20.83 5.36 -2.70
C ALA A 118 -19.86 4.17 -2.58
N ALA A 119 -20.31 2.95 -2.93
CA ALA A 119 -19.46 1.77 -2.97
C ALA A 119 -18.28 1.95 -3.95
N SER A 120 -18.54 2.50 -5.13
CA SER A 120 -17.51 2.73 -6.16
C SER A 120 -16.48 3.78 -5.73
N ALA A 121 -16.94 4.89 -5.16
CA ALA A 121 -16.09 5.95 -4.62
C ALA A 121 -15.25 5.46 -3.44
N PHE A 122 -15.87 4.71 -2.53
CA PHE A 122 -15.17 4.09 -1.40
C PHE A 122 -14.16 3.05 -1.87
N GLY A 123 -14.50 2.21 -2.86
CA GLY A 123 -13.57 1.25 -3.44
C GLY A 123 -12.32 1.93 -4.01
N PHE A 124 -12.47 3.06 -4.71
CA PHE A 124 -11.34 3.86 -5.16
C PHE A 124 -10.54 4.45 -3.98
N ALA A 125 -11.22 5.13 -3.06
CA ALA A 125 -10.57 5.84 -1.96
C ALA A 125 -9.88 4.90 -0.95
N TYR A 126 -10.46 3.74 -0.69
CA TYR A 126 -10.00 2.78 0.31
C TYR A 126 -8.97 1.79 -0.25
N VAL A 127 -9.05 1.46 -1.55
CA VAL A 127 -8.13 0.48 -2.17
C VAL A 127 -7.08 1.16 -3.03
N ALA A 128 -7.50 1.94 -4.03
CA ALA A 128 -6.58 2.47 -5.03
C ALA A 128 -5.65 3.56 -4.46
N LEU A 129 -6.16 4.45 -3.61
CA LEU A 129 -5.34 5.52 -3.04
C LEU A 129 -4.23 4.98 -2.12
N PRO A 130 -4.48 4.13 -1.10
CA PRO A 130 -3.40 3.61 -0.26
C PRO A 130 -2.34 2.83 -1.06
N LEU A 131 -2.76 2.08 -2.07
CA LEU A 131 -1.84 1.39 -2.97
C LEU A 131 -1.01 2.36 -3.82
N ALA A 132 -1.58 3.48 -4.27
CA ALA A 132 -0.80 4.54 -4.92
C ALA A 132 0.15 5.26 -3.96
N MET A 133 -0.21 5.43 -2.68
CA MET A 133 0.71 5.95 -1.65
C MET A 133 1.92 5.04 -1.47
N LEU A 134 1.77 3.72 -1.62
CA LEU A 134 2.92 2.78 -1.60
C LEU A 134 3.88 3.06 -2.75
N VAL A 135 3.36 3.33 -3.96
CA VAL A 135 4.21 3.71 -5.10
C VAL A 135 4.89 5.06 -4.86
N GLN A 136 4.17 6.02 -4.27
CA GLN A 136 4.76 7.31 -3.90
C GLN A 136 5.85 7.16 -2.84
N LEU A 137 5.66 6.27 -1.85
CA LEU A 137 6.68 5.96 -0.85
C LEU A 137 7.94 5.37 -1.50
N ARG A 138 7.78 4.52 -2.54
CA ARG A 138 8.91 3.98 -3.30
C ARG A 138 9.74 5.05 -4.01
N GLN A 139 9.12 6.18 -4.38
CA GLN A 139 9.80 7.31 -5.04
C GLN A 139 10.58 8.19 -4.06
N GLN A 140 10.31 8.10 -2.76
CA GLN A 140 11.02 8.91 -1.78
C GLN A 140 12.47 8.46 -1.61
N TRP A 141 13.27 9.32 -1.00
CA TRP A 141 14.58 8.95 -0.49
C TRP A 141 14.42 7.82 0.54
N ALA A 142 15.32 6.84 0.48
CA ALA A 142 15.19 5.59 1.23
C ALA A 142 13.89 4.79 0.93
N GLY A 143 13.25 5.02 -0.23
CA GLY A 143 11.91 4.48 -0.52
C GLY A 143 11.81 2.95 -0.48
N ALA A 144 12.82 2.23 -0.97
CA ALA A 144 12.84 0.76 -0.87
C ALA A 144 12.99 0.29 0.58
N PHE A 145 13.87 0.93 1.35
CA PHE A 145 14.02 0.66 2.78
C PHE A 145 12.74 0.94 3.55
N LEU A 146 12.02 2.03 3.26
CA LEU A 146 10.77 2.39 3.93
C LEU A 146 9.63 1.40 3.62
N ILE A 147 9.58 0.84 2.40
CA ILE A 147 8.60 -0.22 2.09
C ILE A 147 9.00 -1.52 2.77
N LEU A 148 10.30 -1.87 2.80
CA LEU A 148 10.77 -3.03 3.56
C LEU A 148 10.41 -2.91 5.05
N TYR A 149 10.63 -1.73 5.63
CA TYR A 149 10.22 -1.37 6.98
C TYR A 149 8.71 -1.62 7.18
N LEU A 150 7.87 -1.05 6.31
CA LEU A 150 6.42 -1.22 6.36
C LEU A 150 6.01 -2.71 6.33
N LEU A 151 6.57 -3.48 5.39
CA LEU A 151 6.26 -4.90 5.24
C LEU A 151 6.66 -5.70 6.49
N LEU A 152 7.85 -5.48 7.03
CA LEU A 152 8.33 -6.21 8.20
C LEU A 152 7.52 -5.88 9.45
N VAL A 153 7.13 -4.62 9.64
CA VAL A 153 6.27 -4.21 10.76
C VAL A 153 4.90 -4.88 10.66
N VAL A 154 4.26 -4.83 9.49
CA VAL A 154 2.94 -5.45 9.28
C VAL A 154 3.01 -6.97 9.42
N TRP A 155 3.98 -7.62 8.77
CA TRP A 155 4.13 -9.08 8.83
C TRP A 155 4.43 -9.57 10.24
N ALA A 156 5.33 -8.91 10.96
CA ALA A 156 5.61 -9.23 12.35
C ALA A 156 4.35 -9.05 13.21
N GLY A 157 3.67 -7.90 13.08
CA GLY A 157 2.44 -7.62 13.80
C GLY A 157 1.38 -8.72 13.61
N ASP A 158 1.16 -9.17 12.37
CA ASP A 158 0.21 -10.23 12.06
C ASP A 158 0.63 -11.60 12.60
N ILE A 159 1.92 -11.94 12.50
CA ILE A 159 2.48 -13.19 13.04
C ILE A 159 2.28 -13.26 14.56
N PHE A 160 2.68 -12.22 15.29
CA PHE A 160 2.57 -12.20 16.75
C PHE A 160 1.11 -12.09 17.22
N ALA A 161 0.26 -11.33 16.50
CA ALA A 161 -1.17 -11.31 16.78
C ALA A 161 -1.80 -12.69 16.66
N TYR A 162 -1.42 -13.44 15.62
CA TYR A 162 -1.93 -14.80 15.39
C TYR A 162 -1.47 -15.76 16.48
N PHE A 163 -0.17 -15.80 16.80
CA PHE A 163 0.37 -16.75 17.76
C PHE A 163 -0.12 -16.47 19.18
N VAL A 164 0.01 -15.22 19.65
CA VAL A 164 -0.43 -14.84 21.01
C VAL A 164 -1.95 -14.84 21.12
N GLY A 165 -2.65 -14.33 20.11
CA GLY A 165 -4.11 -14.31 20.11
C GLY A 165 -4.71 -15.71 20.12
N ARG A 166 -4.05 -16.70 19.51
CA ARG A 166 -4.50 -18.10 19.52
C ARG A 166 -4.11 -18.84 20.81
N SER A 167 -2.96 -18.56 21.40
CA SER A 167 -2.46 -19.29 22.58
C SER A 167 -2.95 -18.73 23.91
N VAL A 168 -3.02 -17.41 24.05
CA VAL A 168 -3.33 -16.70 25.31
C VAL A 168 -4.59 -15.85 25.20
N GLY A 169 -5.13 -15.64 24.00
CA GLY A 169 -6.30 -14.78 23.79
C GLY A 169 -7.55 -15.27 24.53
N ARG A 170 -8.07 -14.42 25.42
CA ARG A 170 -9.28 -14.69 26.22
C ARG A 170 -10.39 -13.71 25.90
N HIS A 171 -10.05 -12.45 25.65
CA HIS A 171 -11.03 -11.39 25.45
C HIS A 171 -11.23 -11.10 23.96
N LEU A 172 -12.40 -11.46 23.42
CA LEU A 172 -12.74 -11.19 22.03
C LEU A 172 -12.93 -9.68 21.81
N MET A 173 -12.34 -9.17 20.73
CA MET A 173 -12.41 -7.76 20.38
C MET A 173 -13.72 -7.40 19.65
N ALA A 174 -14.14 -8.26 18.70
CA ALA A 174 -15.32 -8.01 17.88
C ALA A 174 -16.06 -9.31 17.55
N PRO A 175 -16.83 -9.89 18.49
CA PRO A 175 -17.42 -11.23 18.34
C PRO A 175 -18.33 -11.39 17.12
N ARG A 176 -19.05 -10.33 16.74
CA ARG A 176 -20.02 -10.36 15.62
C ARG A 176 -19.38 -10.22 14.24
N ILE A 177 -18.27 -9.49 14.14
CA ILE A 177 -17.64 -9.13 12.86
C ILE A 177 -16.41 -10.01 12.60
N SER A 178 -15.66 -10.38 13.65
CA SER A 178 -14.43 -11.15 13.56
C SER A 178 -14.26 -12.04 14.80
N PRO A 179 -14.89 -13.23 14.84
CA PRO A 179 -15.03 -14.05 16.04
C PRO A 179 -13.71 -14.63 16.59
N LYS A 180 -12.60 -14.48 15.87
CA LYS A 180 -11.28 -15.00 16.28
C LYS A 180 -10.28 -13.92 16.72
N LYS A 181 -10.66 -12.63 16.67
CA LYS A 181 -9.75 -11.53 17.08
C LYS A 181 -9.87 -11.28 18.57
N THR A 182 -8.73 -11.24 19.25
CA THR A 182 -8.62 -11.04 20.70
C THR A 182 -7.85 -9.76 21.03
N TRP A 183 -8.16 -9.13 22.17
CA TRP A 183 -7.45 -7.95 22.66
C TRP A 183 -5.99 -8.26 23.00
N GLU A 184 -5.71 -9.46 23.52
CA GLU A 184 -4.33 -9.91 23.80
C GLU A 184 -3.52 -10.06 22.50
N GLY A 185 -4.15 -10.58 21.44
CA GLY A 185 -3.53 -10.63 20.12
C GLY A 185 -3.25 -9.23 19.55
N ALA A 186 -4.16 -8.28 19.74
CA ALA A 186 -3.96 -6.90 19.31
C ALA A 186 -2.79 -6.23 20.06
N ALA A 187 -2.72 -6.41 21.39
CA ALA A 187 -1.61 -5.91 22.20
C ALA A 187 -0.26 -6.53 21.76
N ALA A 188 -0.24 -7.84 21.50
CA ALA A 188 0.95 -8.52 20.99
C ALA A 188 1.39 -7.99 19.61
N SER A 189 0.42 -7.74 18.72
CA SER A 189 0.66 -7.11 17.41
C SER A 189 1.37 -5.76 17.56
N MET A 190 0.87 -4.91 18.46
CA MET A 190 1.43 -3.59 18.73
C MET A 190 2.85 -3.67 19.28
N ILE A 191 3.08 -4.51 20.29
CA ILE A 191 4.42 -4.67 20.91
C ILE A 191 5.42 -5.21 19.88
N ALA A 192 5.06 -6.24 19.13
CA ALA A 192 5.93 -6.82 18.11
C ALA A 192 6.25 -5.81 16.99
N SER A 193 5.25 -5.05 16.55
CA SER A 193 5.42 -3.99 15.55
C SER A 193 6.39 -2.91 16.03
N LEU A 194 6.28 -2.49 17.29
CA LEU A 194 7.19 -1.51 17.90
C LEU A 194 8.62 -2.06 18.04
N MET A 195 8.77 -3.32 18.47
CA MET A 195 10.08 -3.94 18.63
C MET A 195 10.78 -4.13 17.29
N ILE A 196 10.09 -4.68 16.29
CA ILE A 196 10.66 -4.90 14.95
C ILE A 196 10.92 -3.56 14.26
N GLY A 197 9.97 -2.62 14.33
CA GLY A 197 10.14 -1.28 13.79
C GLY A 197 11.32 -0.53 14.43
N GLY A 198 11.40 -0.51 15.75
CA GLY A 198 12.53 0.08 16.48
C GLY A 198 13.85 -0.60 16.14
N GLY A 199 13.88 -1.93 16.09
CA GLY A 199 15.07 -2.70 15.74
C GLY A 199 15.59 -2.41 14.34
N ILE A 200 14.72 -2.41 13.33
CA ILE A 200 15.18 -2.13 11.95
C ILE A 200 15.61 -0.67 11.77
N LEU A 201 15.03 0.28 12.50
CA LEU A 201 15.50 1.67 12.49
C LEU A 201 16.84 1.81 13.20
N TYR A 202 17.03 1.12 14.33
CA TYR A 202 18.30 1.08 15.05
C TYR A 202 19.43 0.50 14.18
N TYR A 203 19.16 -0.60 13.46
CA TYR A 203 20.12 -1.23 12.53
C TYR A 203 20.03 -0.70 11.10
N SER A 204 19.40 0.46 10.87
CA SER A 204 19.04 0.93 9.53
C SER A 204 20.23 1.15 8.60
N ALA A 205 21.35 1.66 9.13
CA ALA A 205 22.61 1.81 8.40
C ALA A 205 23.18 0.44 7.99
N SER A 206 23.30 -0.50 8.92
CA SER A 206 23.83 -1.85 8.67
C SER A 206 22.97 -2.61 7.65
N VAL A 207 21.65 -2.55 7.80
CA VAL A 207 20.70 -3.16 6.85
C VAL A 207 20.83 -2.52 5.48
N SER A 208 20.90 -1.19 5.40
CA SER A 208 21.08 -0.49 4.11
C SER A 208 22.41 -0.84 3.45
N THR A 209 23.52 -0.93 4.21
CA THR A 209 24.82 -1.36 3.69
C THR A 209 24.75 -2.79 3.15
N ALA A 210 24.13 -3.71 3.88
CA ALA A 210 24.01 -5.10 3.46
C ALA A 210 23.16 -5.23 2.17
N LEU A 211 22.02 -4.55 2.11
CA LEU A 211 21.15 -4.54 0.93
C LEU A 211 21.86 -3.92 -0.29
N LEU A 212 22.66 -2.87 -0.09
CA LEU A 212 23.46 -2.26 -1.14
C LEU A 212 24.59 -3.20 -1.59
N GLY A 213 25.29 -3.84 -0.65
CA GLY A 213 26.38 -4.78 -0.94
C GLY A 213 25.91 -6.03 -1.70
N TRP A 214 24.68 -6.48 -1.46
CA TRP A 214 24.05 -7.55 -2.24
C TRP A 214 23.41 -7.08 -3.55
N GLY A 215 23.52 -5.79 -3.87
CA GLY A 215 22.97 -5.22 -5.11
C GLY A 215 21.43 -5.23 -5.17
N LEU A 216 20.75 -5.32 -4.01
CA LEU A 216 19.30 -5.36 -3.90
C LEU A 216 18.66 -3.98 -3.95
N ILE A 217 19.39 -2.93 -3.54
CA ILE A 217 18.91 -1.53 -3.57
C ILE A 217 19.95 -0.63 -4.25
N ALA A 218 19.49 0.50 -4.78
CA ALA A 218 20.38 1.60 -5.17
C ALA A 218 20.72 2.49 -3.96
N ARG A 219 21.79 3.29 -4.04
CA ARG A 219 22.22 4.17 -2.94
C ARG A 219 21.12 5.13 -2.47
N ARG A 220 20.35 5.70 -3.41
CA ARG A 220 19.18 6.56 -3.12
C ARG A 220 18.10 5.85 -2.30
N ASP A 221 17.95 4.55 -2.52
CA ASP A 221 16.87 3.72 -1.98
C ASP A 221 17.18 3.18 -0.58
N GLY A 222 18.43 3.34 -0.11
CA GLY A 222 18.86 3.05 1.26
C GLY A 222 18.93 4.30 2.13
N MET A 223 19.26 4.12 3.41
CA MET A 223 19.31 5.23 4.37
C MET A 223 20.32 6.32 4.01
N PHE A 224 21.36 5.99 3.25
CA PHE A 224 22.35 6.94 2.73
C PHE A 224 21.75 8.01 1.83
N GLY A 225 20.53 7.78 1.30
CA GLY A 225 19.78 8.81 0.59
C GLY A 225 19.34 9.98 1.47
N LEU A 226 19.23 9.80 2.80
CA LEU A 226 18.86 10.87 3.72
C LEU A 226 20.06 11.71 4.19
N GLU A 227 21.28 11.20 4.01
CA GLU A 227 22.50 11.97 4.26
C GLU A 227 22.67 12.98 3.13
N ARG A 228 22.42 14.26 3.43
CA ARG A 228 22.69 15.35 2.48
C ARG A 228 24.15 15.22 2.01
N PRO A 229 24.45 15.35 0.70
CA PRO A 229 25.84 15.48 0.28
C PRO A 229 26.42 16.67 1.06
N ALA A 230 27.51 16.45 1.78
CA ALA A 230 28.23 17.51 2.45
C ALA A 230 28.63 18.53 1.36
N LEU A 231 27.94 19.68 1.31
CA LEU A 231 28.24 20.80 0.42
C LEU A 231 29.58 21.49 0.77
N LEU A 232 30.46 20.80 1.49
CA LEU A 232 31.64 21.36 2.14
C LEU A 232 32.95 21.33 1.34
N PRO A 233 33.13 20.65 0.19
CA PRO A 233 34.34 20.88 -0.61
C PRO A 233 34.15 21.85 -1.79
N LEU A 234 32.93 22.32 -2.08
CA LEU A 234 32.66 23.21 -3.23
C LEU A 234 32.89 24.70 -2.94
N LEU A 235 33.11 25.08 -1.67
CA LEU A 235 33.48 26.44 -1.27
C LEU A 235 34.99 26.59 -0.99
N ALA A 236 35.78 25.54 -1.24
CA ALA A 236 37.23 25.52 -1.02
C ALA A 236 38.04 25.46 -2.32
N LEU A 237 37.45 25.87 -3.45
CA LEU A 237 38.10 25.91 -4.77
C LEU A 237 37.83 27.25 -5.46
#